data_AF-A0A151UFS6-F1
#
_entry.id   AF-A0A151UFS6-F1
#
_cell.length_a   1.000
_cell.length_b   1.000
_cell.length_c   1.000
_cell.angle_alpha   90.00
_cell.angle_beta   90.00
_cell.angle_gamma   90.00
#
_symmetry.space_group_name_H-M   'P 1'
#
loop_
_entity.id
_entity.type
_entity.pdbx_description
1 polymer ?
#
loop_
_entity_poly.entity_id
_entity_poly.type
_entity_poly.pdbx_seq_one_letter_code
_entity_poly.pdbx_strand_id
1 'polypeptide(L)' 'MVTNHYFIVQWWRPFFLANVEKVQKVVVWVRIPRLPIELYNSRFLHRVGGILGSIFKINKLTSIQS' A
#
# COMPACT_ATOMS: atom_id res chain seq x y z
N MET A 1 11.56 -8.43 16.83
CA MET A 1 10.18 -8.36 16.31
C MET A 1 9.35 -7.57 17.30
N VAL A 2 8.85 -6.39 16.93
CA VAL A 2 7.71 -5.81 17.66
C VAL A 2 6.47 -6.49 17.08
N THR A 3 5.82 -7.29 17.90
CA THR A 3 4.74 -8.25 17.59
C THR A 3 3.50 -7.56 17.02
N ASN A 4 3.06 -7.83 15.79
CA ASN A 4 1.76 -7.39 15.23
C ASN A 4 1.41 -5.88 15.29
N HIS A 5 2.38 -4.99 15.55
CA HIS A 5 2.14 -3.54 15.54
C HIS A 5 2.62 -2.94 14.21
N TYR A 6 1.77 -2.13 13.59
CA TYR A 6 2.12 -1.37 12.40
C TYR A 6 2.57 0.05 12.79
N PHE A 7 3.65 0.52 12.19
CA PHE A 7 4.05 1.91 12.29
C PHE A 7 3.37 2.72 11.19
N ILE A 8 2.76 3.84 11.57
CA ILE A 8 2.18 4.79 10.63
C ILE A 8 3.17 5.94 10.50
N VAL A 9 3.58 6.21 9.26
CA VAL A 9 4.48 7.32 8.94
C VAL A 9 3.65 8.41 8.27
N GLN A 10 3.91 9.65 8.66
CA GLN A 10 3.33 10.85 8.05
C GLN A 10 4.41 11.89 7.88
N TRP A 11 4.14 12.89 7.04
CA TRP A 11 5.02 14.04 6.89
C TRP A 11 5.08 14.83 8.19
N TRP A 12 6.23 15.46 8.43
CA TRP A 12 6.37 16.35 9.58
C TRP A 12 5.36 17.50 9.48
N ARG A 13 4.76 17.85 10.62
CA ARG A 13 3.93 19.02 10.78
C ARG A 13 4.17 19.64 12.16
N PRO A 14 4.10 20.98 12.29
CA PRO A 14 4.19 21.62 13.59
C PRO A 14 3.00 21.22 14.48
N PHE A 15 3.22 21.21 15.80
CA PHE A 15 2.20 20.90 16.82
C PHE A 15 1.56 19.50 16.73
N PHE A 16 2.28 18.51 16.19
CA PHE A 16 1.80 17.12 16.17
C PHE A 16 1.72 16.52 17.58
N LEU A 17 0.53 16.08 17.99
CA LEU A 17 0.28 15.40 19.26
C LEU A 17 -0.24 13.97 19.01
N ALA A 18 0.64 12.98 19.13
CA ALA A 18 0.35 11.59 18.79
C ALA A 18 -0.85 10.97 19.54
N ASN A 19 -1.19 11.47 20.73
CA ASN A 19 -2.30 11.00 21.56
C ASN A 19 -3.66 11.61 21.20
N VAL A 20 -3.69 12.74 20.49
CA VAL A 20 -4.92 13.43 20.07
C VAL A 20 -5.22 13.16 18.59
N GLU A 21 -4.18 12.92 17.81
CA GLU A 21 -4.27 12.82 16.37
C GLU A 21 -4.93 11.51 15.90
N LYS A 22 -6.00 11.65 15.13
CA LYS A 22 -6.70 10.51 14.53
C LYS A 22 -6.19 10.28 13.11
N VAL A 23 -5.68 9.08 12.86
CA VAL A 23 -5.30 8.67 11.50
C VAL A 23 -6.57 8.34 10.71
N GLN A 24 -6.91 9.18 9.73
CA GLN A 24 -8.11 8.98 8.90
C GLN A 24 -7.86 8.12 7.67
N LYS A 25 -6.66 8.23 7.08
CA LYS A 25 -6.25 7.51 5.86
C LYS A 25 -4.79 7.15 5.95
N VAL A 26 -4.46 5.97 5.44
CA VAL A 26 -3.08 5.48 5.29
C VAL A 26 -2.87 5.02 3.85
N VAL A 27 -1.64 5.20 3.36
CA VAL A 27 -1.21 4.58 2.11
C VAL A 27 -0.49 3.29 2.46
N VAL A 28 -0.99 2.18 1.94
CA VAL A 28 -0.41 0.84 2.17
C VAL A 28 0.12 0.26 0.88
N TRP A 29 1.22 -0.49 0.98
CA TRP A 29 1.74 -1.29 -0.13
C TRP A 29 1.16 -2.68 -0.04
N VAL A 30 0.40 -3.09 -1.05
CA VAL A 30 -0.16 -4.43 -1.15
C VAL A 30 0.64 -5.23 -2.17
N ARG A 31 1.12 -6.41 -1.76
CA ARG A 31 1.75 -7.39 -2.65
C ARG A 31 0.85 -8.61 -2.72
N ILE A 32 0.49 -9.03 -3.93
CA ILE A 32 -0.23 -10.28 -4.17
C ILE A 32 0.81 -11.34 -4.55
N PRO A 33 1.21 -12.23 -3.63
CA PRO A 33 2.18 -13.27 -3.94
C PRO A 33 1.57 -14.26 -4.94
N ARG A 34 2.40 -14.77 -5.86
CA ARG A 34 2.01 -15.80 -6.84
C ARG A 34 0.87 -15.38 -7.77
N LEU A 35 0.74 -14.09 -8.05
CA LEU A 35 -0.17 -13.63 -9.10
C LEU A 35 0.34 -14.16 -10.46
N PRO A 36 -0.48 -14.93 -11.22
CA PRO A 36 -0.10 -15.39 -12.55
C PRO A 36 0.27 -14.22 -13.47
N ILE A 37 1.27 -14.43 -14.33
CA ILE A 37 1.84 -13.36 -15.17
C ILE A 37 0.81 -12.79 -16.17
N GLU A 38 -0.15 -13.60 -16.60
CA GLU A 38 -1.25 -13.21 -17.49
C GLU A 38 -2.17 -12.17 -16.83
N LEU A 39 -2.26 -12.21 -15.50
CA LEU A 39 -3.03 -11.26 -14.70
C LEU A 39 -2.23 -9.98 -14.39
N TYR A 40 -0.95 -9.91 -14.75
CA TYR A 40 -0.10 -8.72 -14.56
C TYR A 40 -0.35 -7.64 -15.62
N ASN A 41 -1.61 -7.45 -16.00
CA ASN A 41 -2.02 -6.41 -16.94
C ASN A 41 -2.68 -5.25 -16.19
N SER A 42 -2.57 -4.06 -16.77
CA SER A 42 -3.09 -2.82 -16.19
C SER A 42 -4.57 -2.93 -15.79
N ARG A 43 -5.41 -3.51 -16.68
CA ARG A 43 -6.86 -3.62 -16.45
C ARG A 43 -7.18 -4.46 -15.22
N PHE A 44 -6.55 -5.62 -15.09
CA PHE A 44 -6.75 -6.50 -13.93
C PHE A 44 -6.27 -5.84 -12.64
N LEU A 45 -5.05 -5.30 -12.63
CA LEU A 45 -4.46 -4.67 -11.45
C LEU A 45 -5.26 -3.43 -11.01
N HIS A 46 -5.78 -2.63 -11.94
CA HIS A 46 -6.67 -1.52 -11.62
C HIS A 46 -8.01 -1.98 -11.03
N ARG A 47 -8.57 -3.08 -11.51
CA ARG A 47 -9.82 -3.63 -10.98
C ARG A 47 -9.65 -4.16 -9.56
N VAL A 48 -8.60 -4.96 -9.34
CA VAL A 48 -8.29 -5.50 -7.99
C VAL A 48 -7.94 -4.38 -7.03
N GLY A 49 -7.05 -3.47 -7.44
CA GLY A 49 -6.67 -2.34 -6.60
C GLY A 49 -7.86 -1.44 -6.26
N GLY A 50 -8.79 -1.22 -7.20
CA GLY A 50 -10.01 -0.44 -6.97
C GLY A 50 -10.97 -1.08 -5.97
N ILE A 51 -11.00 -2.41 -5.89
CA ILE A 51 -11.76 -3.14 -4.85
C ILE A 51 -11.09 -2.97 -3.47
N LEU A 52 -9.76 -2.95 -3.43
CA LEU A 52 -9.00 -2.77 -2.19
C LEU A 52 -9.03 -1.31 -1.70
N GLY A 53 -9.15 -0.34 -2.62
CA GLY A 53 -9.25 1.08 -2.29
C GLY A 53 -8.76 2.00 -3.41
N SER A 54 -8.40 3.22 -3.05
CA SER A 54 -7.81 4.17 -4.00
C SER A 54 -6.40 3.74 -4.38
N ILE A 55 -6.18 3.44 -5.66
CA ILE A 55 -4.85 3.11 -6.18
C ILE A 55 -4.04 4.39 -6.33
N PHE A 56 -2.89 4.46 -5.67
CA PHE A 56 -1.91 5.54 -5.89
C PHE A 56 -0.91 5.19 -6.98
N LYS A 57 -0.37 3.96 -6.96
CA LYS A 57 0.65 3.52 -7.91
C LYS A 57 0.64 2.00 -8.04
N ILE A 58 0.77 1.52 -9.27
CA ILE A 58 1.05 0.12 -9.58
C ILE A 58 2.54 0.02 -9.89
N ASN A 59 3.27 -0.79 -9.14
CA ASN A 59 4.67 -1.07 -9.47
C ASN A 59 4.71 -2.01 -10.67
N LYS A 60 5.40 -1.63 -11.76
CA LYS A 60 5.54 -2.47 -12.97
C LYS A 60 6.87 -3.23 -13.00
N LEU A 61 7.81 -2.90 -12.11
CA LEU A 61 9.21 -3.35 -12.19
C LEU A 61 9.50 -4.67 -11.46
N THR A 62 8.52 -5.30 -10.83
CA THR A 62 8.70 -6.55 -10.06
C THR A 62 8.98 -7.80 -10.92
N SER A 63 9.23 -7.65 -12.22
CA SER A 63 9.50 -8.77 -13.15
C SER A 63 10.99 -9.08 -13.38
N ILE A 64 11.91 -8.39 -12.73
CA ILE A 64 13.34 -8.66 -12.88
C ILE A 64 13.86 -9.12 -11.51
N GLN A 65 14.36 -10.35 -11.45
CA GLN A 65 14.83 -11.09 -10.26
C GLN A 65 13.73 -11.88 -9.53
N SER A 66 13.34 -13.01 -10.13
CA SER A 66 12.98 -14.23 -9.40
C SER A 66 14.06 -15.27 -9.67
#